data_AF-A0A956I0H4-F1
#
_entry.id   AF-A0A956I0H4-F1
#
_cell.length_a   1.000
_cell.length_b   1.000
_cell.length_c   1.000
_cell.angle_alpha   90.00
_cell.angle_beta   90.00
_cell.angle_gamma   90.00
#
_symmetry.space_group_name_H-M   'P 1'
#
loop_
_entity.id
_entity.type
_entity.pdbx_description
1 polymer ?
#
loop_
_entity_poly.entity_id
_entity_poly.type
_entity_poly.pdbx_seq_one_letter_code
_entity_poly.pdbx_strand_id
1 'polypeptide(L)'
;MTSVAGLPLGGLLGCGSVAQGELDRRSFLDAWSATALVVLVLASYVPAAMALDSAHALPVLLLGAVYLASTLQGARVIEQRPTPRIWALVFGAQLGVSVIAALLAEGRTLLSPVATVSLAVLYLPARWRVGVIGAVAVLITGGMLVYAATPLEALQAIVGLGSAAAFVGAFSHLALSRHRARAELAVANERLRAQAEVSARLAAQEERLRIARDIHDSVGHWLTSAHVHLEAARALAGRDEAACVRAIESAGQASREALSEVRRSVRALRADEGLGAPLSRTLSELVGEAARASGIEASFEAADDAPPLRPEVELALFRVTQEALTNVR
;
A
#
# COMPACT_ATOMS: atom_id res chain seq x y z
N MET A 1 -18.24 8.92 -43.41
CA MET A 1 -18.05 9.65 -42.14
C MET A 1 -18.41 8.71 -41.02
N THR A 2 -17.36 8.21 -40.39
CA THR A 2 -17.30 7.25 -39.28
C THR A 2 -17.79 7.89 -37.97
N SER A 3 -18.45 7.12 -37.11
CA SER A 3 -17.94 6.78 -35.77
C SER A 3 -18.98 6.00 -34.97
N VAL A 4 -18.60 4.78 -34.57
CA VAL A 4 -19.30 3.89 -33.64
C VAL A 4 -18.34 3.58 -32.49
N ALA A 5 -18.88 3.65 -31.26
CA ALA A 5 -18.55 2.93 -30.02
C ALA A 5 -17.16 3.04 -29.35
N GLY A 6 -17.23 3.14 -28.01
CA GLY A 6 -16.13 2.87 -27.08
C GLY A 6 -16.61 2.85 -25.63
N LEU A 7 -17.10 1.70 -25.17
CA LEU A 7 -17.27 1.34 -23.74
C LEU A 7 -16.03 0.56 -23.28
N PRO A 8 -15.57 0.71 -22.01
CA PRO A 8 -14.75 -0.31 -21.37
C PRO A 8 -15.54 -1.05 -20.28
N LEU A 9 -15.76 -2.34 -20.51
CA LEU A 9 -16.09 -3.36 -19.51
C LEU A 9 -14.77 -3.97 -19.01
N GLY A 10 -14.46 -3.88 -17.71
CA GLY A 10 -13.28 -4.59 -17.19
C GLY A 10 -12.80 -4.31 -15.76
N GLY A 11 -13.59 -3.69 -14.87
CA GLY A 11 -13.10 -3.35 -13.51
C GLY A 11 -14.04 -3.60 -12.33
N LEU A 12 -15.29 -4.04 -12.53
CA LEU A 12 -16.34 -3.89 -11.51
C LEU A 12 -16.63 -5.11 -10.64
N LEU A 13 -16.01 -6.28 -10.84
CA LEU A 13 -16.41 -7.50 -10.11
C LEU A 13 -15.55 -7.87 -8.88
N GLY A 14 -14.44 -7.17 -8.63
CA GLY A 14 -13.56 -7.45 -7.46
C GLY A 14 -13.60 -6.40 -6.35
N CYS A 15 -13.81 -5.12 -6.70
CA CYS A 15 -13.82 -4.02 -5.72
C CYS A 15 -15.19 -3.86 -5.04
N GLY A 16 -16.26 -4.34 -5.68
CA GLY A 16 -17.63 -4.27 -5.16
C GLY A 16 -17.84 -5.09 -3.90
N SER A 17 -17.30 -6.31 -3.80
CA SER A 17 -17.58 -7.20 -2.66
C SER A 17 -16.87 -6.79 -1.37
N VAL A 18 -15.65 -6.24 -1.45
CA VAL A 18 -14.90 -5.74 -0.29
C VAL A 18 -15.46 -4.40 0.18
N ALA A 19 -15.78 -3.49 -0.75
CA ALA A 19 -16.40 -2.21 -0.42
C ALA A 19 -17.85 -2.36 0.07
N GLN A 20 -18.64 -3.27 -0.52
CA GLN A 20 -19.97 -3.61 0.00
C GLN A 20 -19.88 -4.31 1.35
N GLY A 21 -18.91 -5.19 1.57
CA GLY A 21 -18.68 -5.82 2.88
C GLY A 21 -18.30 -4.83 3.98
N GLU A 22 -17.52 -3.79 3.67
CA GLU A 22 -17.19 -2.72 4.62
C GLU A 22 -18.35 -1.73 4.85
N LEU A 23 -19.12 -1.41 3.81
CA LEU A 23 -20.31 -0.55 3.91
C LEU A 23 -21.44 -1.24 4.68
N ASP A 24 -21.67 -2.53 4.42
CA ASP A 24 -22.70 -3.34 5.08
C ASP A 24 -22.31 -3.66 6.53
N ARG A 25 -21.02 -3.84 6.81
CA ARG A 25 -20.51 -3.96 8.18
C ARG A 25 -20.60 -2.65 8.97
N ARG A 26 -20.37 -1.49 8.32
CA ARG A 26 -20.56 -0.17 8.95
C ARG A 26 -22.03 0.11 9.22
N SER A 27 -22.91 -0.08 8.25
CA SER A 27 -24.37 0.13 8.41
C SER A 27 -24.98 -0.81 9.47
N PHE A 28 -24.52 -2.07 9.53
CA PHE A 28 -24.93 -3.03 10.55
C PHE A 28 -24.43 -2.65 11.95
N LEU A 29 -23.16 -2.25 12.07
CA LEU A 29 -22.61 -1.75 13.34
C LEU A 29 -23.31 -0.45 13.78
N ASP A 30 -23.73 0.40 12.85
CA ASP A 30 -24.48 1.64 13.13
C ASP A 30 -25.90 1.35 13.64
N ALA A 31 -26.61 0.37 13.05
CA ALA A 31 -27.95 -0.01 13.48
C ALA A 31 -27.96 -0.67 14.86
N TRP A 32 -27.02 -1.59 15.12
CA TRP A 32 -26.91 -2.27 16.41
C TRP A 32 -26.39 -1.35 17.52
N SER A 33 -25.43 -0.47 17.22
CA SER A 33 -24.94 0.51 18.19
C SER A 33 -26.01 1.55 18.55
N ALA A 34 -26.78 2.05 17.58
CA ALA A 34 -27.90 2.95 17.85
C ALA A 34 -28.98 2.28 18.72
N THR A 35 -29.34 1.03 18.43
CA THR A 35 -30.30 0.26 19.22
C THR A 35 -29.79 0.03 20.65
N ALA A 36 -28.52 -0.36 20.81
CA ALA A 36 -27.91 -0.55 22.12
C ALA A 36 -27.87 0.75 22.94
N LEU A 37 -27.61 1.90 22.29
CA LEU A 37 -27.63 3.21 22.95
C LEU A 37 -29.03 3.61 23.40
N VAL A 38 -30.05 3.41 22.56
CA VAL A 38 -31.45 3.65 22.91
C VAL A 38 -31.85 2.81 24.12
N VAL A 39 -31.54 1.51 24.10
CA VAL A 39 -31.83 0.59 25.21
C VAL A 39 -31.12 1.03 26.48
N LEU A 40 -29.85 1.40 26.41
CA LEU A 40 -29.06 1.85 27.57
C LEU A 40 -29.67 3.12 28.20
N VAL A 41 -30.07 4.09 27.38
CA VAL A 41 -30.72 5.33 27.86
C VAL A 41 -32.07 5.02 28.48
N LEU A 42 -32.93 4.24 27.81
CA LEU A 42 -34.23 3.87 28.36
C LEU A 42 -34.12 3.08 29.67
N ALA A 43 -33.18 2.13 29.73
CA ALA A 43 -32.91 1.33 30.93
C ALA A 43 -32.39 2.17 32.10
N SER A 44 -31.79 3.34 31.84
CA SER A 44 -31.36 4.26 32.89
C SER A 44 -32.46 5.23 33.33
N TYR A 45 -33.22 5.79 32.39
CA TYR A 45 -34.18 6.87 32.70
C TYR A 45 -35.58 6.39 33.06
N VAL A 46 -36.07 5.28 32.48
CA VAL A 46 -37.43 4.79 32.73
C VAL A 46 -37.58 4.24 34.17
N PRO A 47 -36.70 3.35 34.66
CA PRO A 47 -36.80 2.87 36.04
C PRO A 47 -36.58 3.99 37.06
N ALA A 48 -35.68 4.94 36.76
CA ALA A 48 -35.46 6.10 37.60
C ALA A 48 -36.72 6.95 37.75
N ALA A 49 -37.44 7.22 36.65
CA ALA A 49 -38.68 7.97 36.67
C ALA A 49 -39.83 7.23 37.37
N MET A 50 -39.91 5.90 37.22
CA MET A 50 -40.94 5.09 37.90
C MET A 50 -40.79 5.07 39.42
N ALA A 51 -39.58 5.32 39.93
CA ALA A 51 -39.28 5.32 41.35
C ALA A 51 -39.35 6.73 41.97
N LEU A 52 -39.73 7.76 41.20
CA LEU A 52 -39.89 9.15 41.63
C LEU A 52 -41.37 9.53 41.73
N ASP A 53 -41.66 10.55 42.53
CA ASP A 53 -42.99 11.16 42.56
C ASP A 53 -43.35 11.81 41.20
N SER A 54 -44.65 11.99 40.96
CA SER A 54 -45.19 12.53 39.70
C SER A 54 -44.59 13.89 39.30
N ALA A 55 -44.18 14.71 40.27
CA ALA A 55 -43.53 15.99 40.05
C ALA A 55 -42.12 15.88 39.41
N HIS A 56 -41.38 14.80 39.66
CA HIS A 56 -39.99 14.61 39.20
C HIS A 56 -39.88 13.57 38.07
N ALA A 57 -40.84 12.64 37.98
CA ALA A 57 -40.87 11.63 36.93
C ALA A 57 -40.92 12.21 35.51
N LEU A 58 -41.80 13.19 35.26
CA LEU A 58 -41.96 13.81 33.93
C LEU A 58 -40.68 14.58 33.49
N PRO A 59 -40.09 15.47 34.32
CA PRO A 59 -38.81 16.11 34.00
C PRO A 59 -37.68 15.13 33.68
N VAL A 60 -37.55 14.03 34.43
CA VAL A 60 -36.50 13.02 34.20
C VAL A 60 -36.69 12.33 32.85
N LEU A 61 -37.93 11.96 32.48
CA LEU A 61 -38.20 11.38 31.17
C LEU A 61 -37.92 12.37 30.02
N LEU A 62 -38.26 13.65 30.19
CA LEU A 62 -37.93 14.68 29.20
C LEU A 62 -36.41 14.83 29.02
N LEU A 63 -35.64 14.82 30.11
CA LEU A 63 -34.18 14.82 30.04
C LEU A 63 -33.63 13.57 29.34
N GLY A 64 -34.22 12.41 29.58
CA GLY A 64 -33.87 11.17 28.86
C GLY A 64 -34.12 11.28 27.36
N ALA A 65 -35.25 11.87 26.95
CA ALA A 65 -35.58 12.12 25.55
C ALA A 65 -34.60 13.13 24.91
N VAL A 66 -34.27 14.22 25.62
CA VAL A 66 -33.26 15.21 25.19
C VAL A 66 -31.89 14.56 25.05
N TYR A 67 -31.49 13.73 26.01
CA TYR A 67 -30.22 13.02 25.98
C TYR A 67 -30.15 12.05 24.79
N LEU A 68 -31.22 11.30 24.53
CA LEU A 68 -31.31 10.40 23.39
C LEU A 68 -31.26 11.16 22.05
N ALA A 69 -32.05 12.23 21.91
CA ALA A 69 -32.05 13.08 20.74
C ALA A 69 -30.67 13.70 20.49
N SER A 70 -30.01 14.18 21.55
CA SER A 70 -28.65 14.74 21.47
C SER A 70 -27.61 13.70 21.05
N THR A 71 -27.78 12.43 21.42
CA THR A 71 -26.88 11.34 21.04
C THR A 71 -27.03 11.00 19.55
N LEU A 72 -28.28 10.85 19.08
CA LEU A 72 -28.58 10.53 17.68
C LEU A 72 -28.25 11.69 16.74
N GLN A 73 -28.60 12.91 17.12
CA GLN A 73 -28.31 14.10 16.31
C GLN A 73 -26.86 14.52 16.43
N GLY A 74 -26.24 14.34 17.60
CA GLY A 74 -24.84 14.62 17.86
C GLY A 74 -23.93 13.83 16.92
N ALA A 75 -24.20 12.53 16.71
CA ALA A 75 -23.49 11.72 15.73
C ALA A 75 -23.49 12.36 14.33
N ARG A 76 -24.67 12.71 13.82
CA ARG A 76 -24.84 13.35 12.50
C ARG A 76 -24.14 14.71 12.41
N VAL A 77 -24.24 15.54 13.46
CA VAL A 77 -23.62 16.87 13.49
C VAL A 77 -22.09 16.76 13.51
N ILE A 78 -21.54 15.79 14.25
CA ILE A 78 -20.09 15.55 14.32
C ILE A 78 -19.56 15.06 12.97
N GLU A 79 -20.29 14.17 12.28
CA GLU A 79 -19.94 13.70 10.94
C GLU A 79 -19.94 14.83 9.91
N GLN A 80 -20.96 15.69 9.93
CA GLN A 80 -21.07 16.79 8.97
C GLN A 80 -20.05 17.91 9.22
N ARG A 81 -19.66 18.13 10.49
CA ARG A 81 -18.76 19.22 10.88
C ARG A 81 -17.80 18.78 11.99
N PRO A 82 -16.69 18.09 11.66
CA PRO A 82 -15.75 17.53 12.63
C PRO A 82 -14.79 18.60 13.18
N THR A 83 -15.31 19.59 13.90
CA THR A 83 -14.53 20.67 14.53
C THR A 83 -14.49 20.50 16.06
N PRO A 84 -13.38 20.86 16.73
CA PRO A 84 -13.24 20.70 18.18
C PRO A 84 -14.27 21.50 19.00
N ARG A 85 -14.76 22.63 18.46
CA ARG A 85 -15.82 23.43 19.09
C ARG A 85 -17.14 22.66 19.14
N ILE A 86 -17.48 21.96 18.06
CA ILE A 86 -18.71 21.15 17.97
C ILE A 86 -18.61 19.94 18.91
N TRP A 87 -17.45 19.30 18.99
CA TRP A 87 -17.23 18.23 19.97
C TRP A 87 -17.45 18.75 21.40
N ALA A 88 -16.81 19.85 21.77
CA ALA A 88 -16.98 20.42 23.10
C ALA A 88 -18.46 20.76 23.42
N LEU A 89 -19.20 21.26 22.43
CA LEU A 89 -20.62 21.59 22.59
C LEU A 89 -21.51 20.36 22.77
N VAL A 90 -21.37 19.35 21.91
CA VAL A 90 -22.20 18.13 21.95
C VAL A 90 -21.92 17.33 23.24
N PHE A 91 -20.65 17.05 23.52
CA PHE A 91 -20.26 16.25 24.69
C PHE A 91 -20.49 17.03 26.00
N GLY A 92 -20.25 18.35 26.00
CA GLY A 92 -20.56 19.21 27.15
C GLY A 92 -22.06 19.26 27.45
N ALA A 93 -22.91 19.37 26.42
CA ALA A 93 -24.36 19.32 26.59
C ALA A 93 -24.83 17.95 27.11
N GLN A 94 -24.32 16.85 26.57
CA GLN A 94 -24.63 15.50 27.05
C GLN A 94 -24.26 15.32 28.52
N LEU A 95 -23.05 15.70 28.92
CA LEU A 95 -22.61 15.64 30.31
C LEU A 95 -23.46 16.53 31.22
N GLY A 96 -23.80 17.74 30.77
CA GLY A 96 -24.68 18.64 31.51
C GLY A 96 -26.07 18.05 31.74
N VAL A 97 -26.70 17.49 30.70
CA VAL A 97 -28.00 16.81 30.82
C VAL A 97 -27.91 15.62 31.77
N SER A 98 -26.86 14.81 31.68
CA SER A 98 -26.65 13.70 32.60
C SER A 98 -26.48 14.14 34.06
N VAL A 99 -25.77 15.25 34.32
CA VAL A 99 -25.61 15.80 35.68
C VAL A 99 -26.96 16.25 36.23
N ILE A 100 -27.73 17.01 35.45
CA ILE A 100 -29.06 17.50 35.87
C ILE A 100 -30.00 16.32 36.12
N ALA A 101 -30.00 15.33 35.24
CA ALA A 101 -30.80 14.12 35.40
C ALA A 101 -30.39 13.31 36.65
N ALA A 102 -29.09 13.22 36.95
CA ALA A 102 -28.61 12.53 38.14
C ALA A 102 -29.03 13.26 39.42
N LEU A 103 -28.99 14.59 39.44
CA LEU A 103 -29.44 15.38 40.59
C LEU A 103 -30.94 15.22 40.84
N LEU A 104 -31.77 15.30 39.79
CA LEU A 104 -33.23 15.17 39.88
C LEU A 104 -33.69 13.76 40.24
N ALA A 105 -32.92 12.74 39.84
CA ALA A 105 -33.24 11.33 40.06
C ALA A 105 -32.45 10.71 41.22
N GLU A 106 -31.85 11.52 42.10
CA GLU A 106 -31.09 11.07 43.27
C GLU A 106 -30.02 10.02 42.93
N GLY A 107 -29.27 10.25 41.85
CA GLY A 107 -28.19 9.37 41.39
C GLY A 107 -28.62 8.16 40.58
N ARG A 108 -29.92 7.88 40.43
CA ARG A 108 -30.43 6.68 39.72
C ARG A 108 -30.11 6.66 38.22
N THR A 109 -29.77 7.80 37.63
CA THR A 109 -29.38 7.95 36.21
C THR A 109 -27.88 8.07 35.98
N LEU A 110 -27.05 7.79 37.00
CA LEU A 110 -25.58 7.93 36.94
C LEU A 110 -24.91 7.11 35.85
N LEU A 111 -25.53 6.03 35.35
CA LEU A 111 -24.99 5.23 34.26
C LEU A 111 -25.29 5.81 32.86
N SER A 112 -26.18 6.79 32.73
CA SER A 112 -26.51 7.42 31.45
C SER A 112 -25.31 7.97 30.65
N PRO A 113 -24.25 8.55 31.25
CA PRO A 113 -23.07 9.05 30.53
C PRO A 113 -22.26 7.97 29.82
N VAL A 114 -22.48 6.68 30.10
CA VAL A 114 -21.78 5.57 29.39
C VAL A 114 -22.10 5.61 27.89
N ALA A 115 -23.31 6.01 27.51
CA ALA A 115 -23.67 6.24 26.10
C ALA A 115 -22.82 7.33 25.44
N THR A 116 -22.43 8.35 26.19
CA THR A 116 -21.53 9.42 25.73
C THR A 116 -20.13 8.87 25.42
N VAL A 117 -19.65 7.89 26.19
CA VAL A 117 -18.37 7.20 25.91
C VAL A 117 -18.40 6.49 24.57
N SER A 118 -19.47 5.78 24.25
CA SER A 118 -19.61 5.09 22.97
C SER A 118 -19.50 6.06 21.78
N LEU A 119 -20.15 7.22 21.86
CA LEU A 119 -20.06 8.25 20.83
C LEU A 119 -18.64 8.84 20.74
N ALA A 120 -17.98 9.07 21.88
CA ALA A 120 -16.59 9.54 21.91
C ALA A 120 -15.61 8.52 21.31
N VAL A 121 -15.86 7.22 21.49
CA VAL A 121 -15.01 6.17 20.92
C VAL A 121 -15.08 6.14 19.41
N LEU A 122 -16.28 6.32 18.86
CA LEU A 122 -16.54 6.26 17.42
C LEU A 122 -16.08 7.52 16.67
N TYR A 123 -16.28 8.71 17.25
CA TYR A 123 -16.16 9.96 16.50
C TYR A 123 -15.01 10.88 16.92
N LEU A 124 -14.43 10.71 18.12
CA LEU A 124 -13.39 11.61 18.61
C LEU A 124 -11.97 11.10 18.33
N PRO A 125 -11.04 11.99 17.96
CA PRO A 125 -9.63 11.65 17.90
C PRO A 125 -9.10 11.35 19.32
N ALA A 126 -8.03 10.54 19.38
CA ALA A 126 -7.50 9.99 20.64
C ALA A 126 -7.33 11.02 21.77
N ARG A 127 -6.81 12.22 21.46
CA ARG A 127 -6.60 13.29 22.45
C ARG A 127 -7.88 13.76 23.15
N TRP A 128 -9.00 13.87 22.42
CA TRP A 128 -10.27 14.34 22.96
C TRP A 128 -11.06 13.20 23.59
N ARG A 129 -10.98 12.01 23.00
CA ARG A 129 -11.63 10.80 23.50
C ARG A 129 -11.20 10.48 24.94
N VAL A 130 -9.90 10.55 25.24
CA VAL A 130 -9.39 10.32 26.61
C VAL A 130 -9.96 11.33 27.60
N GLY A 131 -10.06 12.61 27.21
CA GLY A 131 -10.65 13.65 28.05
C GLY A 131 -12.13 13.39 28.37
N VAL A 132 -12.93 13.01 27.37
CA VAL A 132 -14.35 12.69 27.58
C VAL A 132 -14.54 11.46 28.45
N ILE A 133 -13.77 10.38 28.22
CA ILE A 133 -13.85 9.17 29.05
C ILE A 133 -13.46 9.49 30.50
N GLY A 134 -12.41 10.28 30.70
CA GLY A 134 -12.02 10.75 32.03
C GLY A 134 -13.11 11.57 32.72
N ALA A 135 -13.74 12.51 32.01
CA ALA A 135 -14.84 13.32 32.54
C ALA A 135 -16.06 12.46 32.92
N VAL A 136 -16.42 11.47 32.08
CA VAL A 136 -17.49 10.51 32.40
C VAL A 136 -17.14 9.68 33.63
N ALA A 137 -15.92 9.14 33.72
CA ALA A 137 -15.50 8.34 34.88
C ALA A 137 -15.56 9.16 36.18
N VAL A 138 -15.08 10.41 36.15
CA VAL A 138 -15.15 11.33 37.30
C VAL A 138 -16.59 11.65 37.68
N LEU A 139 -17.47 11.89 36.70
CA LEU A 139 -18.88 12.16 36.94
C LEU A 139 -19.58 10.97 37.62
N ILE A 140 -19.39 9.76 37.09
CA ILE A 140 -20.01 8.54 37.61
C ILE A 140 -19.53 8.28 39.03
N THR A 141 -18.21 8.27 39.25
CA THR A 141 -17.66 8.01 40.59
C THR A 141 -18.01 9.10 41.59
N GLY A 142 -17.91 10.37 41.20
CA GLY A 142 -18.24 11.50 42.06
C GLY A 142 -19.71 11.45 42.48
N GLY A 143 -20.61 11.13 41.55
CA GLY A 143 -22.02 10.92 41.87
C GLY A 143 -22.25 9.71 42.78
N MET A 144 -21.61 8.56 42.49
CA MET A 144 -21.71 7.38 43.35
C MET A 144 -21.23 7.66 44.77
N LEU A 145 -20.18 8.49 44.94
CA LEU A 145 -19.70 8.91 46.26
C LEU A 145 -20.70 9.81 46.99
N VAL A 146 -21.35 10.74 46.29
CA VAL A 146 -22.36 11.64 46.87
C VAL A 146 -23.60 10.87 47.34
N TYR A 147 -24.00 9.85 46.57
CA TYR A 147 -25.19 9.05 46.86
C TYR A 147 -24.90 7.72 47.58
N ALA A 148 -23.65 7.49 48.01
CA ALA A 148 -23.28 6.28 48.73
C ALA A 148 -23.99 6.23 50.09
N ALA A 149 -24.81 5.21 50.31
CA ALA A 149 -25.50 4.98 51.57
C ALA A 149 -24.61 4.24 52.59
N THR A 150 -23.58 3.53 52.11
CA THR A 150 -22.69 2.74 52.95
C THR A 150 -21.20 3.00 52.64
N PRO A 151 -20.30 2.80 53.62
CA PRO A 151 -18.86 2.88 53.37
C PRO A 151 -18.37 1.90 52.29
N LEU A 152 -19.06 0.76 52.14
CA LEU A 152 -18.74 -0.23 51.10
C LEU A 152 -19.03 0.29 49.70
N GLU A 153 -20.17 0.96 49.49
CA GLU A 153 -20.51 1.60 48.21
C GLU A 153 -19.51 2.70 47.84
N ALA A 154 -19.11 3.52 48.82
CA ALA A 154 -18.08 4.53 48.63
C ALA A 154 -16.73 3.91 48.22
N LEU A 155 -16.33 2.79 48.86
CA LEU A 155 -15.12 2.06 48.51
C LEU A 155 -15.20 1.47 47.08
N GLN A 156 -16.35 0.88 46.71
CA GLN A 156 -16.59 0.36 45.37
C GLN A 156 -16.48 1.47 44.31
N ALA A 157 -17.01 2.66 44.58
CA ALA A 157 -16.89 3.81 43.69
C ALA A 157 -15.43 4.25 43.49
N ILE A 158 -14.64 4.31 44.57
CA ILE A 158 -13.21 4.67 44.53
C ILE A 158 -12.40 3.62 43.74
N VAL A 159 -12.62 2.33 44.01
CA VAL A 159 -11.97 1.23 43.28
C VAL A 159 -12.38 1.23 41.81
N GLY A 160 -13.65 1.52 41.51
CA GLY A 160 -14.16 1.69 40.16
C GLY A 160 -13.44 2.79 39.39
N LEU A 161 -13.22 3.96 40.02
CA LEU A 161 -12.46 5.06 39.41
C LEU A 161 -11.00 4.69 39.16
N GLY A 162 -10.36 4.07 40.15
CA GLY A 162 -8.98 3.61 40.03
C GLY A 162 -8.79 2.62 38.88
N SER A 163 -9.71 1.65 38.76
CA SER A 163 -9.67 0.66 37.66
C SER A 163 -9.99 1.28 36.30
N ALA A 164 -10.95 2.19 36.20
CA ALA A 164 -11.24 2.93 34.97
C ALA A 164 -10.07 3.81 34.53
N ALA A 165 -9.44 4.55 35.45
CA ALA A 165 -8.26 5.36 35.18
C ALA A 165 -7.07 4.51 34.73
N ALA A 166 -6.83 3.38 35.40
CA ALA A 166 -5.79 2.42 35.01
C ALA A 166 -6.05 1.84 33.61
N PHE A 167 -7.30 1.46 33.31
CA PHE A 167 -7.69 0.95 31.99
C PHE A 167 -7.47 1.99 30.89
N VAL A 168 -7.94 3.23 31.09
CA VAL A 168 -7.74 4.32 30.13
C VAL A 168 -6.25 4.62 29.95
N GLY A 169 -5.47 4.65 31.03
CA GLY A 169 -4.02 4.85 30.98
C GLY A 169 -3.31 3.75 30.18
N ALA A 170 -3.57 2.48 30.50
CA ALA A 170 -3.00 1.33 29.82
C ALA A 170 -3.39 1.28 28.34
N PHE A 171 -4.67 1.48 28.03
CA PHE A 171 -5.17 1.48 26.65
C PHE A 171 -4.59 2.65 25.83
N SER A 172 -4.50 3.85 26.43
CA SER A 172 -3.88 5.01 25.78
C SER A 172 -2.41 4.76 25.50
N HIS A 173 -1.67 4.20 26.46
CA HIS A 173 -0.28 3.82 26.28
C HIS A 173 -0.10 2.81 25.14
N LEU A 174 -0.92 1.75 25.10
CA LEU A 174 -0.91 0.75 24.04
C LEU A 174 -1.27 1.34 22.66
N ALA A 175 -2.25 2.24 22.60
CA ALA A 175 -2.64 2.88 21.36
C ALA A 175 -1.51 3.78 20.82
N LEU A 176 -0.89 4.58 21.68
CA LEU A 176 0.24 5.43 21.30
C LEU A 176 1.45 4.59 20.88
N SER A 177 1.78 3.52 21.60
CA SER A 177 2.90 2.65 21.25
C SER A 177 2.70 1.96 19.90
N ARG A 178 1.48 1.47 19.61
CA ARG A 178 1.13 0.91 18.29
C ARG A 178 1.24 1.93 17.18
N HIS A 179 0.82 3.17 17.40
CA HIS A 179 0.96 4.24 16.41
C HIS A 179 2.43 4.55 16.12
N ARG A 180 3.28 4.63 17.16
CA ARG A 180 4.73 4.86 17.00
C ARG A 180 5.39 3.70 16.26
N ALA A 181 5.14 2.47 16.68
CA ALA A 181 5.70 1.27 16.04
C ALA A 181 5.32 1.18 14.55
N ARG A 182 4.07 1.51 14.19
CA ARG A 182 3.64 1.57 12.78
C ARG A 182 4.37 2.63 11.98
N ALA A 183 4.57 3.81 12.55
CA ALA A 183 5.33 4.88 11.89
C ALA A 183 6.80 4.50 11.69
N GLU A 184 7.44 3.90 12.70
CA GLU A 184 8.81 3.40 12.61
C GLU A 184 8.96 2.30 11.56
N LEU A 185 8.02 1.35 11.52
CA LEU A 185 7.98 0.29 10.50
C LEU A 185 7.82 0.86 9.08
N ALA A 186 6.98 1.89 8.90
CA ALA A 186 6.81 2.53 7.61
C ALA A 186 8.13 3.16 7.11
N VAL A 187 8.80 3.92 7.98
CA VAL A 187 10.11 4.53 7.67
C VAL A 187 11.18 3.46 7.40
N ALA A 188 11.21 2.38 8.18
CA ALA A 188 12.14 1.28 7.98
C ALA A 188 11.90 0.57 6.63
N ASN A 189 10.64 0.37 6.24
CA ASN A 189 10.29 -0.25 4.97
C ASN A 189 10.72 0.61 3.77
N GLU A 190 10.51 1.93 3.84
CA GLU A 190 11.02 2.86 2.82
C GLU A 190 12.54 2.80 2.68
N ARG A 191 13.27 2.76 3.80
CA ARG A 191 14.74 2.61 3.79
C ARG A 191 15.19 1.30 3.17
N LEU A 192 14.53 0.18 3.51
CA LEU A 192 14.84 -1.13 2.93
C LEU A 192 14.59 -1.16 1.43
N ARG A 193 13.49 -0.55 0.95
CA ARG A 193 13.21 -0.43 -0.49
C ARG A 193 14.30 0.37 -1.21
N ALA A 194 14.69 1.52 -0.66
CA ALA A 194 15.76 2.33 -1.24
C ALA A 194 17.10 1.56 -1.28
N GLN A 195 17.43 0.81 -0.22
CA GLN A 195 18.62 -0.03 -0.19
C GLN A 195 18.56 -1.18 -1.20
N ALA A 196 17.41 -1.82 -1.35
CA ALA A 196 17.21 -2.89 -2.32
C ALA A 196 17.39 -2.39 -3.76
N GLU A 197 16.88 -1.20 -4.09
CA GLU A 197 17.09 -0.59 -5.41
C GLU A 197 18.57 -0.29 -5.68
N VAL A 198 19.28 0.26 -4.70
CA VAL A 198 20.73 0.51 -4.82
C VAL A 198 21.49 -0.80 -4.98
N SER A 199 21.18 -1.82 -4.17
CA SER A 199 21.80 -3.15 -4.28
C SER A 199 21.55 -3.79 -5.63
N ALA A 200 20.34 -3.69 -6.17
CA ALA A 200 20.02 -4.22 -7.50
C ALA A 200 20.81 -3.53 -8.61
N ARG A 201 20.97 -2.20 -8.54
CA ARG A 201 21.79 -1.44 -9.48
C ARG A 201 23.27 -1.84 -9.41
N LEU A 202 23.81 -1.98 -8.20
CA LEU A 202 25.20 -2.42 -7.99
C LEU A 202 25.41 -3.84 -8.53
N ALA A 203 24.51 -4.78 -8.21
CA ALA A 203 24.57 -6.14 -8.72
C ALA A 203 24.54 -6.17 -10.27
N ALA A 204 23.68 -5.36 -10.90
CA ALA A 204 23.65 -5.24 -12.35
C ALA A 204 24.95 -4.67 -12.93
N GLN A 205 25.58 -3.69 -12.26
CA GLN A 205 26.88 -3.14 -12.67
C GLN A 205 28.01 -4.17 -12.52
N GLU A 206 28.05 -4.90 -11.41
CA GLU A 206 29.02 -5.97 -11.17
C GLU A 206 28.91 -7.07 -12.23
N GLU A 207 27.69 -7.45 -12.58
CA GLU A 207 27.42 -8.43 -13.63
C GLU A 207 27.90 -7.94 -15.00
N ARG A 208 27.67 -6.67 -15.35
CA ARG A 208 28.22 -6.06 -16.58
C ARG A 208 29.75 -6.10 -16.61
N LEU A 209 30.41 -5.81 -15.48
CA LEU A 209 31.87 -5.88 -15.37
C LEU A 209 32.39 -7.32 -15.44
N ARG A 210 31.63 -8.29 -14.93
CA ARG A 210 31.96 -9.71 -15.07
C ARG A 210 31.88 -10.14 -16.54
N ILE A 211 30.78 -9.82 -17.22
CA ILE A 211 30.60 -10.09 -18.65
C ILE A 211 31.73 -9.46 -19.47
N ALA A 212 32.07 -8.19 -19.23
CA ALA A 212 33.16 -7.52 -19.93
C ALA A 212 34.52 -8.25 -19.78
N ARG A 213 34.81 -8.80 -18.60
CA ARG A 213 36.02 -9.60 -18.36
C ARG A 213 35.99 -10.94 -19.09
N ASP A 214 34.89 -11.68 -19.01
CA ASP A 214 34.73 -12.96 -19.72
C ASP A 214 34.92 -12.78 -21.25
N ILE A 215 34.43 -11.65 -21.79
CA ILE A 215 34.63 -11.27 -23.20
C ILE A 215 36.10 -10.94 -23.47
N HIS A 216 36.74 -10.14 -22.61
CA HIS A 216 38.15 -9.79 -22.78
C HIS A 216 39.05 -11.05 -22.78
N ASP A 217 38.79 -11.99 -21.89
CA ASP A 217 39.57 -13.22 -21.76
C ASP A 217 39.38 -14.14 -22.99
N SER A 218 38.14 -14.30 -23.46
CA SER A 218 37.84 -15.09 -24.67
C SER A 218 38.43 -14.45 -25.94
N VAL A 219 38.29 -13.15 -26.12
CA VAL A 219 38.90 -12.42 -27.25
C VAL A 219 40.43 -12.48 -27.18
N GLY A 220 41.00 -12.30 -26.00
CA GLY A 220 42.44 -12.43 -25.75
C GLY A 220 42.98 -13.80 -26.14
N HIS A 221 42.24 -14.87 -25.83
CA HIS A 221 42.59 -16.24 -26.23
C HIS A 221 42.66 -16.39 -27.76
N TRP A 222 41.63 -15.92 -28.48
CA TRP A 222 41.58 -16.01 -29.94
C TRP A 222 42.66 -15.18 -30.63
N LEU A 223 42.93 -13.97 -30.14
CA LEU A 223 43.99 -13.11 -30.67
C LEU A 223 45.38 -13.70 -30.43
N THR A 224 45.60 -14.32 -29.26
CA THR A 224 46.85 -15.03 -28.96
C THR A 224 47.03 -16.23 -29.90
N SER A 225 45.98 -17.02 -30.11
CA SER A 225 45.99 -18.15 -31.05
C SER A 225 46.30 -17.71 -32.48
N ALA A 226 45.63 -16.65 -32.96
CA ALA A 226 45.90 -16.08 -34.27
C ALA A 226 47.36 -15.61 -34.42
N HIS A 227 47.91 -14.96 -33.38
CA HIS A 227 49.31 -14.53 -33.38
C HIS A 227 50.29 -15.70 -33.48
N VAL A 228 50.09 -16.76 -32.69
CA VAL A 228 50.93 -17.98 -32.73
C VAL A 228 50.88 -18.65 -34.12
N HIS A 229 49.71 -18.74 -34.73
CA HIS A 229 49.57 -19.28 -36.09
C HIS A 229 50.25 -18.41 -37.16
N LEU A 230 50.24 -17.08 -37.01
CA LEU A 230 50.98 -16.18 -37.90
C LEU A 230 52.50 -16.30 -37.73
N GLU A 231 53.00 -16.46 -36.50
CA GLU A 231 54.43 -16.74 -36.27
C GLU A 231 54.87 -18.07 -36.89
N ALA A 232 54.04 -19.12 -36.75
CA ALA A 232 54.28 -20.41 -37.37
C ALA A 232 54.32 -20.31 -38.91
N ALA A 233 53.37 -19.59 -39.52
CA ALA A 233 53.36 -19.33 -40.96
C ALA A 233 54.66 -18.62 -41.41
N ARG A 234 55.10 -17.61 -40.65
CA ARG A 234 56.34 -16.88 -40.93
C ARG A 234 57.59 -17.76 -40.85
N ALA A 235 57.63 -18.71 -39.92
CA ALA A 235 58.74 -19.66 -39.78
C ALA A 235 58.79 -20.73 -40.88
N LEU A 236 57.62 -21.08 -41.45
CA LEU A 236 57.46 -22.10 -42.50
C LEU A 236 57.57 -21.54 -43.93
N ALA A 237 57.46 -20.22 -44.09
CA ALA A 237 57.56 -19.54 -45.37
C ALA A 237 58.88 -19.88 -46.10
N GLY A 238 58.76 -20.36 -47.34
CA GLY A 238 59.89 -20.80 -48.17
C GLY A 238 60.51 -22.15 -47.78
N ARG A 239 60.00 -22.82 -46.74
CA ARG A 239 60.44 -24.18 -46.32
C ARG A 239 59.38 -25.24 -46.59
N ASP A 240 58.14 -24.97 -46.19
CA ASP A 240 56.98 -25.83 -46.43
C ASP A 240 55.77 -24.96 -46.73
N GLU A 241 55.48 -24.83 -48.02
CA GLU A 241 54.41 -23.97 -48.51
C GLU A 241 53.02 -24.47 -48.10
N ALA A 242 52.81 -25.79 -48.07
CA ALA A 242 51.54 -26.38 -47.66
C ALA A 242 51.28 -26.17 -46.15
N ALA A 243 52.30 -26.29 -45.30
CA ALA A 243 52.17 -26.00 -43.87
C ALA A 243 52.02 -24.50 -43.58
N CYS A 244 52.69 -23.64 -44.36
CA CYS A 244 52.53 -22.19 -44.29
C CYS A 244 51.07 -21.76 -44.58
N VAL A 245 50.48 -22.28 -45.67
CA VAL A 245 49.08 -21.99 -46.03
C VAL A 245 48.11 -22.43 -44.94
N ARG A 246 48.28 -23.64 -44.38
CA ARG A 246 47.43 -24.13 -43.27
C ARG A 246 47.52 -23.22 -42.04
N ALA A 247 48.72 -22.75 -41.69
CA ALA A 247 48.90 -21.85 -40.56
C ALA A 247 48.22 -20.48 -40.78
N ILE A 248 48.26 -19.93 -42.00
CA ILE A 248 47.53 -18.70 -42.37
C ILE A 248 46.01 -18.93 -42.27
N GLU A 249 45.51 -20.07 -42.75
CA GLU A 249 44.09 -20.42 -42.64
C GLU A 249 43.62 -20.52 -41.18
N SER A 250 44.42 -21.15 -40.31
CA SER A 250 44.14 -21.23 -38.86
C SER A 250 44.13 -19.85 -38.20
N ALA A 251 45.08 -18.96 -38.54
CA ALA A 251 45.08 -17.59 -38.04
C ALA A 251 43.83 -16.81 -38.50
N GLY A 252 43.43 -16.99 -39.76
CA GLY A 252 42.20 -16.40 -40.31
C GLY A 252 40.94 -16.92 -39.61
N GLN A 253 40.91 -18.20 -39.26
CA GLN A 253 39.81 -18.81 -38.51
C GLN A 253 39.71 -18.25 -37.09
N ALA A 254 40.82 -18.22 -36.34
CA ALA A 254 40.85 -17.64 -34.99
C ALA A 254 40.44 -16.15 -34.99
N SER A 255 40.83 -15.39 -36.01
CA SER A 255 40.42 -13.99 -36.16
C SER A 255 38.91 -13.84 -36.45
N ARG A 256 38.32 -14.72 -37.27
CA ARG A 256 36.86 -14.74 -37.51
C ARG A 256 36.09 -15.10 -36.25
N GLU A 257 36.59 -16.04 -35.46
CA GLU A 257 35.99 -16.44 -34.19
C GLU A 257 36.05 -15.31 -33.14
N ALA A 258 37.19 -14.62 -33.01
CA ALA A 258 37.32 -13.42 -32.18
C ALA A 258 36.29 -12.33 -32.55
N LEU A 259 36.15 -12.05 -33.85
CA LEU A 259 35.22 -11.03 -34.35
C LEU A 259 33.76 -11.42 -34.12
N SER A 260 33.45 -12.71 -34.24
CA SER A 260 32.13 -13.28 -33.95
C SER A 260 31.77 -13.12 -32.47
N GLU A 261 32.72 -13.42 -31.57
CA GLU A 261 32.55 -13.27 -30.12
C GLU A 261 32.26 -11.81 -29.74
N VAL A 262 33.09 -10.87 -30.20
CA VAL A 262 32.89 -9.43 -29.97
C VAL A 262 31.51 -8.96 -30.46
N ARG A 263 31.09 -9.38 -31.66
CA ARG A 263 29.79 -9.01 -32.22
C ARG A 263 28.64 -9.55 -31.38
N ARG A 264 28.74 -10.79 -30.88
CA ARG A 264 27.75 -11.41 -30.01
C ARG A 264 27.63 -10.65 -28.69
N SER A 265 28.76 -10.27 -28.09
CA SER A 265 28.84 -9.50 -26.86
C SER A 265 28.26 -8.08 -26.98
N VAL A 266 28.59 -7.35 -28.04
CA VAL A 266 28.04 -6.00 -28.28
C VAL A 266 26.53 -6.05 -28.49
N ARG A 267 26.02 -7.08 -29.18
CA ARG A 267 24.56 -7.31 -29.32
C ARG A 267 23.90 -7.60 -27.98
N ALA A 268 24.53 -8.41 -27.12
CA ALA A 268 24.02 -8.69 -25.78
C ALA A 268 23.97 -7.44 -24.88
N LEU A 269 24.98 -6.55 -24.97
CA LEU A 269 25.03 -5.29 -24.24
C LEU A 269 24.00 -4.26 -24.74
N ARG A 270 23.84 -4.12 -26.06
CA ARG A 270 22.83 -3.20 -26.64
C ARG A 270 21.39 -3.62 -26.37
N ALA A 271 21.14 -4.92 -26.20
CA ALA A 271 19.82 -5.42 -25.84
C ALA A 271 19.35 -4.90 -24.47
N ASP A 272 20.28 -4.61 -23.55
CA ASP A 272 19.97 -4.16 -22.19
C ASP A 272 19.72 -2.63 -22.10
N GLU A 273 20.03 -1.88 -23.17
CA GLU A 273 19.83 -0.41 -23.25
C GLU A 273 18.51 0.00 -23.92
N GLY A 274 17.71 -0.97 -24.36
CA GLY A 274 16.48 -0.72 -25.12
C GLY A 274 16.74 -0.24 -26.55
N LEU A 275 15.70 -0.21 -27.37
CA LEU A 275 15.79 0.32 -28.73
C LEU A 275 15.85 1.85 -28.67
N GLY A 276 17.00 2.45 -28.99
CA GLY A 276 17.17 3.91 -29.05
C GLY A 276 16.36 4.60 -30.17
N ALA A 277 15.59 3.84 -30.95
CA ALA A 277 14.72 4.26 -32.05
C ALA A 277 13.41 3.44 -32.03
N PRO A 278 12.32 3.91 -32.66
CA PRO A 278 11.06 3.15 -32.71
C PRO A 278 11.28 1.73 -33.22
N LEU A 279 10.66 0.73 -32.55
CA LEU A 279 10.80 -0.69 -32.89
C LEU A 279 10.56 -0.97 -34.38
N SER A 280 9.54 -0.35 -34.97
CA SER A 280 9.18 -0.49 -36.39
C SER A 280 10.33 -0.10 -37.32
N ARG A 281 11.04 0.99 -37.02
CA ARG A 281 12.20 1.43 -37.80
C ARG A 281 13.35 0.42 -37.68
N THR A 282 13.62 -0.04 -36.46
CA THR A 282 14.72 -0.97 -36.22
C THR A 282 14.48 -2.34 -36.87
N LEU A 283 13.23 -2.83 -36.85
CA LEU A 283 12.84 -4.06 -37.54
C LEU A 283 12.88 -3.92 -39.07
N SER A 284 12.43 -2.79 -39.60
CA SER A 284 12.51 -2.49 -41.04
C SER A 284 13.96 -2.49 -41.54
N GLU A 285 14.86 -1.84 -40.82
CA GLU A 285 16.30 -1.82 -41.12
C GLU A 285 16.91 -3.23 -41.05
N LEU A 286 16.57 -4.01 -40.02
CA LEU A 286 17.03 -5.39 -39.83
C LEU A 286 16.60 -6.33 -40.97
N VAL A 287 15.33 -6.25 -41.39
CA VAL A 287 14.79 -7.05 -42.50
C VAL A 287 15.44 -6.64 -43.82
N GLY A 288 15.62 -5.33 -44.06
CA GLY A 288 16.27 -4.82 -45.27
C GLY A 288 17.75 -5.22 -45.38
N GLU A 289 18.48 -5.25 -44.26
CA GLU A 289 19.85 -5.77 -44.22
C GLU A 289 19.91 -7.27 -44.49
N ALA A 290 19.00 -8.05 -43.89
CA ALA A 290 18.94 -9.49 -44.11
C ALA A 290 18.68 -9.81 -45.58
N ALA A 291 17.69 -9.17 -46.21
CA ALA A 291 17.35 -9.36 -47.62
C ALA A 291 18.54 -9.08 -48.55
N ARG A 292 19.25 -7.96 -48.33
CA ARG A 292 20.45 -7.60 -49.12
C ARG A 292 21.58 -8.61 -48.97
N ALA A 293 21.74 -9.17 -47.77
CA ALA A 293 22.89 -10.01 -47.46
C ALA A 293 22.65 -11.51 -47.77
N SER A 294 21.41 -11.98 -47.82
CA SER A 294 21.07 -13.38 -48.15
C SER A 294 20.53 -13.57 -49.57
N GLY A 295 20.05 -12.51 -50.23
CA GLY A 295 19.37 -12.58 -51.52
C GLY A 295 17.93 -13.09 -51.44
N ILE A 296 17.39 -13.25 -50.23
CA ILE A 296 16.02 -13.70 -49.98
C ILE A 296 15.10 -12.48 -49.95
N GLU A 297 13.98 -12.55 -50.68
CA GLU A 297 12.97 -11.50 -50.68
C GLU A 297 12.27 -11.44 -49.32
N ALA A 298 12.38 -10.31 -48.62
CA ALA A 298 11.77 -10.09 -47.32
C ALA A 298 11.25 -8.65 -47.20
N SER A 299 10.04 -8.51 -46.66
CA SER A 299 9.38 -7.22 -46.42
C SER A 299 8.94 -7.10 -44.95
N PHE A 300 8.79 -5.86 -44.48
CA PHE A 300 8.32 -5.54 -43.14
C PHE A 300 7.18 -4.53 -43.21
N GLU A 301 6.07 -4.83 -42.55
CA GLU A 301 4.91 -3.96 -42.43
C GLU A 301 4.48 -3.87 -40.96
N ALA A 302 4.15 -2.66 -40.51
CA ALA A 302 3.63 -2.40 -39.17
C ALA A 302 2.40 -1.50 -39.26
N ALA A 303 1.44 -1.68 -38.34
CA ALA A 303 0.27 -0.82 -38.26
C ALA A 303 0.64 0.56 -37.70
N ASP A 304 0.13 1.62 -38.33
CA ASP A 304 0.39 3.01 -37.93
C ASP A 304 -0.22 3.38 -36.56
N ASP A 305 -1.18 2.60 -36.07
CA ASP A 305 -1.95 2.83 -34.84
C ASP A 305 -1.64 1.81 -33.72
N ALA A 306 -0.52 1.09 -33.81
CA ALA A 306 -0.13 0.12 -32.79
C ALA A 306 0.07 0.79 -31.40
N PRO A 307 -0.51 0.25 -30.32
CA PRO A 307 -0.32 0.79 -28.98
C PRO A 307 1.16 0.68 -28.56
N PRO A 308 1.67 1.64 -27.75
CA PRO A 308 3.05 1.61 -27.29
C PRO A 308 3.33 0.32 -26.53
N LEU A 309 4.39 -0.38 -26.93
CA LEU A 309 4.80 -1.63 -26.29
C LEU A 309 5.69 -1.33 -25.10
N ARG A 310 5.67 -2.23 -24.11
CA ARG A 310 6.65 -2.19 -23.03
C ARG A 310 8.06 -2.45 -23.61
N PRO A 311 9.12 -1.80 -23.12
CA PRO A 311 10.49 -1.98 -23.63
C PRO A 311 10.93 -3.45 -23.68
N GLU A 312 10.51 -4.25 -22.70
CA GLU A 312 10.82 -5.69 -22.66
C GLU A 312 10.20 -6.46 -23.84
N VAL A 313 9.01 -6.07 -24.28
CA VAL A 313 8.30 -6.68 -25.40
C VAL A 313 8.90 -6.24 -26.73
N GLU A 314 9.29 -4.97 -26.84
CA GLU A 314 9.98 -4.46 -28.03
C GLU A 314 11.29 -5.22 -28.28
N LEU A 315 12.07 -5.41 -27.20
CA LEU A 315 13.30 -6.18 -27.27
C LEU A 315 13.07 -7.64 -27.64
N ALA A 316 12.03 -8.27 -27.07
CA ALA A 316 11.69 -9.65 -27.38
C ALA A 316 11.31 -9.82 -28.86
N LEU A 317 10.48 -8.94 -29.40
CA LEU A 317 10.10 -8.95 -30.82
C LEU A 317 11.32 -8.78 -31.72
N PHE A 318 12.20 -7.83 -31.41
CA PHE A 318 13.45 -7.63 -32.14
C PHE A 318 14.31 -8.91 -32.18
N ARG A 319 14.47 -9.60 -31.04
CA ARG A 319 15.25 -10.85 -30.97
C ARG A 319 14.61 -11.99 -31.73
N VAL A 320 13.29 -12.15 -31.63
CA VAL A 320 12.55 -13.19 -32.36
C VAL A 320 12.72 -12.99 -33.86
N THR A 321 12.61 -11.75 -34.36
CA THR A 321 12.83 -11.46 -35.78
C THR A 321 14.27 -11.73 -36.20
N GLN A 322 15.26 -11.33 -35.40
CA GLN A 322 16.67 -11.59 -35.69
C GLN A 322 16.98 -13.09 -35.79
N GLU A 323 16.46 -13.89 -34.86
CA GLU A 323 16.65 -15.35 -34.87
C GLU A 323 15.92 -16.00 -36.05
N ALA A 324 14.69 -15.58 -36.33
CA ALA A 324 13.93 -16.07 -37.47
C ALA A 324 14.65 -15.81 -38.80
N LEU A 325 15.19 -14.60 -39.00
CA LEU A 325 15.98 -14.25 -40.19
C LEU A 325 17.30 -15.03 -40.27
N THR A 326 17.90 -15.35 -39.11
CA THR A 326 19.10 -16.18 -39.06
C THR A 326 18.81 -17.62 -39.46
N ASN A 327 17.65 -18.16 -39.07
CA ASN A 327 17.24 -19.53 -39.41
C ASN A 327 16.87 -19.73 -40.88
N VAL A 328 16.45 -18.67 -41.58
CA VAL A 328 16.04 -18.72 -42.99
C VAL A 328 17.24 -18.49 -43.94
N ARG A 329 18.35 -17.94 -43.42
CA ARG A 329 19.57 -17.66 -44.16
C ARG A 329 20.47 -18.89 -44.28
#